data_AF-T1B846-F1
#
_entry.id   AF-T1B846-F1
#
_cell.length_a   1.000
_cell.length_b   1.000
_cell.length_c   1.000
_cell.angle_alpha   90.00
_cell.angle_beta   90.00
_cell.angle_gamma   90.00
#
_symmetry.space_group_name_H-M   'P 1'
#
loop_
_entity.id
_entity.type
_entity.pdbx_description
1 polymer ?
#
loop_
_entity_poly.entity_id
_entity_poly.type
_entity_poly.pdbx_seq_one_letter_code
_entity_poly.pdbx_strand_id
1 'polypeptide(L)' 'RIDWPEGWVHVRPSNTEPIARVIAEAADENTASDLIARVERLRSPTNA' A
#
# COMPACT_ATOMS: atom_id res chain seq x y z
N ARG A 1 9.04 3.71 -1.80
CA ARG A 1 9.10 2.23 -1.82
C ARG A 1 9.74 1.79 -0.52
N ILE A 2 9.22 0.74 0.11
CA ILE A 2 9.74 0.13 1.33
C ILE A 2 9.81 -1.37 1.07
N ASP A 3 10.94 -1.99 1.40
CA ASP A 3 11.23 -3.39 1.13
C ASP A 3 11.40 -4.16 2.45
N TRP A 4 10.86 -5.38 2.48
CA TRP A 4 10.95 -6.36 3.58
C TRP A 4 11.38 -7.72 3.03
N PRO A 5 11.80 -8.68 3.88
CA PRO A 5 12.13 -10.03 3.42
C PRO A 5 10.99 -10.72 2.66
N GLU A 6 9.74 -10.48 3.05
CA GLU A 6 8.55 -11.10 2.45
C GLU A 6 8.01 -10.40 1.19
N GLY A 7 8.51 -9.21 0.83
CA GLY A 7 8.02 -8.44 -0.31
C GLY A 7 8.25 -6.94 -0.18
N TRP A 8 7.59 -6.15 -1.03
CA TRP A 8 7.74 -4.69 -1.03
C TRP A 8 6.42 -3.97 -1.22
N VAL A 9 6.37 -2.71 -0.77
CA VAL A 9 5.25 -1.79 -1.02
C VAL A 9 5.74 -0.47 -1.60
N HIS A 10 5.01 0.05 -2.59
CA HIS A 10 5.18 1.39 -3.12
C HIS A 10 3.88 2.18 -2.97
N VAL A 11 3.99 3.37 -2.36
CA VAL A 11 2.90 4.32 -2.22
C VAL A 11 3.25 5.57 -3.03
N ARG A 12 2.33 6.02 -3.87
CA ARG A 12 2.46 7.26 -4.65
C ARG A 12 1.12 7.97 -4.80
N PRO A 13 1.10 9.30 -5.02
CA PRO A 13 -0.10 9.95 -5.51
C PRO A 13 -0.43 9.48 -6.94
N SER A 14 -1.71 9.46 -7.28
CA SER A 14 -2.15 9.47 -8.66
C SER A 14 -1.95 10.88 -9.23
N ASN A 15 -1.34 10.98 -10.41
CA ASN A 15 -1.03 12.29 -11.01
C ASN A 15 -2.25 12.91 -11.70
N THR A 16 -3.31 12.13 -11.91
CA THR A 16 -4.50 12.52 -12.70
C THR A 16 -5.80 12.47 -11.90
N GLU A 17 -5.78 11.89 -10.70
CA GLU A 17 -6.96 11.66 -9.89
C GLU A 17 -6.62 11.92 -8.42
N PRO A 18 -7.58 12.38 -7.58
CA PRO A 18 -7.34 12.67 -6.16
C PRO A 18 -7.33 11.38 -5.31
N ILE A 19 -6.48 10.42 -5.67
CA ILE A 19 -6.32 9.14 -4.97
C ILE A 19 -4.85 8.83 -4.73
N ALA A 20 -4.56 8.05 -3.68
CA ALA A 20 -3.27 7.40 -3.50
C ALA A 20 -3.29 6.01 -4.16
N ARG A 21 -2.16 5.61 -4.75
CA ARG A 21 -1.94 4.25 -5.26
C ARG A 21 -1.02 3.52 -4.30
N VAL A 22 -1.47 2.36 -3.83
CA VAL A 22 -0.68 1.42 -3.03
C VAL A 22 -0.48 0.17 -3.89
N ILE A 23 0.78 -0.21 -4.11
CA ILE A 23 1.15 -1.37 -4.93
C ILE A 23 2.06 -2.24 -4.06
N ALA A 24 1.76 -3.53 -3.97
CA ALA A 24 2.57 -4.50 -3.26
C ALA A 24 2.89 -5.70 -4.16
N GLU A 25 4.03 -6.32 -3.91
CA GLU A 25 4.44 -7.57 -4.56
C GLU A 25 5.07 -8.48 -3.50
N ALA A 26 4.72 -9.75 -3.56
CA ALA A 26 5.18 -10.81 -2.67
C ALA A 26 5.12 -12.16 -3.39
N ALA A 27 5.59 -13.22 -2.72
CA ALA A 27 5.56 -14.58 -3.27
C ALA A 27 4.15 -15.14 -3.48
N ASP A 28 3.16 -14.64 -2.74
CA ASP A 28 1.76 -15.05 -2.82
C ASP A 28 0.81 -13.86 -2.56
N GLU A 29 -0.44 -14.03 -2.98
CA GLU A 29 -1.48 -13.00 -2.91
C GLU A 29 -1.82 -12.58 -1.47
N ASN A 30 -1.80 -13.51 -0.51
CA ASN A 30 -2.13 -13.21 0.88
C ASN A 30 -1.05 -12.29 1.48
N THR A 31 0.22 -12.62 1.25
CA THR A 31 1.35 -11.79 1.72
C THR A 31 1.31 -10.39 1.10
N ALA A 32 1.02 -10.28 -0.21
CA ALA A 32 0.88 -8.97 -0.86
C ALA A 32 -0.31 -8.16 -0.29
N SER A 33 -1.43 -8.81 -0.02
CA SER A 33 -2.62 -8.20 0.59
C SER A 33 -2.35 -7.70 2.01
N ASP A 34 -1.61 -8.49 2.81
CA ASP A 34 -1.20 -8.09 4.16
C ASP A 34 -0.30 -6.86 4.14
N LEU A 35 0.62 -6.78 3.17
CA LEU A 35 1.49 -5.62 2.98
C LEU A 35 0.69 -4.35 2.62
N ILE A 36 -0.35 -4.46 1.79
CA ILE A 36 -1.28 -3.36 1.50
C ILE A 36 -2.02 -2.93 2.78
N ALA A 37 -2.62 -3.89 3.50
CA ALA A 37 -3.37 -3.62 4.73
C ALA A 37 -2.52 -2.95 5.81
N ARG A 38 -1.22 -3.28 5.92
CA ARG A 38 -0.27 -2.60 6.81
C ARG A 38 -0.22 -1.09 6.52
N VAL A 39 -0.18 -0.68 5.25
CA VAL A 39 -0.15 0.73 4.85
C VAL A 39 -1.50 1.40 5.04
N GLU A 40 -2.60 0.74 4.69
CA GLU A 40 -3.95 1.31 4.81
C GLU A 40 -4.30 1.67 6.25
N ARG A 41 -3.80 0.93 7.24
CA ARG A 41 -3.97 1.25 8.67
C ARG A 41 -3.37 2.59 9.09
N LEU A 42 -2.44 3.16 8.32
CA LEU A 42 -1.83 4.46 8.61
C LEU A 42 -2.70 5.63 8.14
N ARG A 43 -3.77 5.38 7.37
CA ARG A 43 -4.66 6.45 6.92
C ARG A 43 -5.34 7.08 8.13
N SER A 44 -5.25 8.40 8.25
CA SER A 44 -6.14 9.12 9.17
C SER A 44 -7.58 8.98 8.68
N PRO A 45 -8.57 8.83 9.57
CA PRO A 45 -9.96 8.97 9.16
C PRO A 45 -10.10 10.36 8.55
N THR A 46 -10.53 10.43 7.28
CA THR A 46 -10.93 11.69 6.68
C THR A 46 -12.09 12.21 7.51
N ASN A 47 -11.90 13.32 8.24
CA ASN A 47 -13.00 14.02 8.88
C ASN A 47 -14.04 14.33 7.79
N ALA A 48 -15.23 13.75 7.94
CA ALA A 48 -16.39 14.04 7.11
C ALA A 48 -16.89 15.47 7.35
#